data_AF-A0A8B6F6H8-F1
#
_entry.id   AF-A0A8B6F6H8-F1
#
_cell.length_a   1.000
_cell.length_b   1.000
_cell.length_c   1.000
_cell.angle_alpha   90.00
_cell.angle_beta   90.00
_cell.angle_gamma   90.00
#
_symmetry.space_group_name_H-M   'P 1'
#
loop_
_entity.id
_entity.type
_entity.pdbx_description
1 polymer ?
#
loop_
_entity_poly.entity_id
_entity_poly.type
_entity_poly.pdbx_seq_one_letter_code
_entity_poly.pdbx_strand_id
1 'polypeptide(L)'
;MSLKETAALLAESRKIVNQSKEDDSYVLLNMILQVVTTMDNRMQKIEKGVNKIDELKNIITSIVARIGDLEKTVHDIKLKNSEMESNIEGISNVFDEVNNINKEYKAKIQNLSSKFNQLENSTKSEIGKLRVENEKTSSADP
;
A
#
# COMPACT_ATOMS: atom_id res chain seq x y z
N MET A 1 49.13 10.69 -3.66
CA MET A 1 49.85 11.78 -3.00
C MET A 1 48.87 12.58 -2.15
N SER A 2 49.04 12.58 -0.84
CA SER A 2 48.18 13.24 0.15
C SER A 2 48.38 14.77 0.15
N LEU A 3 47.44 15.52 0.75
CA LEU A 3 47.61 16.96 1.01
C LEU A 3 48.94 17.25 1.74
N LYS A 4 49.36 16.32 2.61
CA LYS A 4 50.60 16.39 3.39
C LYS A 4 51.84 16.34 2.50
N GLU A 5 51.84 15.51 1.46
CA GLU A 5 52.94 15.40 0.50
C GLU A 5 53.00 16.61 -0.44
N THR A 6 51.86 17.21 -0.80
CA THR A 6 51.86 18.49 -1.56
C THR A 6 52.38 19.64 -0.71
N ALA A 7 51.99 19.70 0.57
CA ALA A 7 52.50 20.70 1.50
C ALA A 7 54.02 20.58 1.70
N ALA A 8 54.54 19.35 1.74
CA ALA A 8 55.97 19.08 1.80
C ALA A 8 56.70 19.57 0.53
N LEU A 9 56.20 19.21 -0.66
CA LEU A 9 56.79 19.68 -1.93
C LEU A 9 56.73 21.21 -2.09
N LEU A 10 55.67 21.86 -1.62
CA LEU A 10 55.56 23.32 -1.60
C LEU A 10 56.52 23.97 -0.62
N ALA A 11 56.71 23.38 0.57
CA ALA A 11 57.67 23.86 1.55
C ALA A 11 59.11 23.74 1.03
N GLU A 12 59.42 22.63 0.35
CA GLU A 12 60.71 22.38 -0.28
C GLU A 12 60.96 23.31 -1.47
N SER A 13 59.93 23.57 -2.28
CA SER A 13 59.95 24.57 -3.37
C SER A 13 60.23 25.98 -2.85
N ARG A 14 59.57 26.39 -1.77
CA ARG A 14 59.80 27.72 -1.15
C ARG A 14 61.22 27.87 -0.60
N LYS A 15 61.79 26.80 -0.05
CA LYS A 15 63.15 26.81 0.52
C LYS A 15 64.21 27.05 -0.57
N ILE A 16 64.06 26.43 -1.74
CA ILE A 16 65.02 26.52 -2.85
C ILE A 16 64.91 27.88 -3.57
N VAL A 17 63.69 28.40 -3.77
CA VAL A 17 63.46 29.75 -4.32
C VAL A 17 64.17 30.83 -3.49
N ASN A 18 64.18 30.68 -2.17
CA ASN A 18 64.83 31.63 -1.28
C ASN A 18 66.37 31.51 -1.27
N GLN A 19 66.94 30.49 -1.94
CA GLN A 19 68.38 30.17 -1.92
C GLN A 19 69.05 30.26 -3.30
N SER A 20 68.29 30.40 -4.38
CA SER A 20 68.78 30.37 -5.77
C SER A 20 69.41 31.70 -6.23
N LYS A 21 70.55 31.65 -6.93
CA LYS A 21 71.14 32.79 -7.66
C LYS A 21 70.66 32.80 -9.13
N GLU A 22 70.90 33.88 -9.88
CA GLU A 22 70.34 34.10 -11.24
C GLU A 22 70.58 32.95 -12.26
N ASP A 23 71.65 32.14 -12.10
CA ASP A 23 71.96 30.97 -12.95
C ASP A 23 71.15 29.69 -12.62
N ASP A 24 70.39 29.65 -11.53
CA ASP A 24 69.60 28.48 -11.08
C ASP A 24 68.19 28.41 -11.72
N SER A 25 67.94 29.23 -12.74
CA SER A 25 66.63 29.39 -13.41
C SER A 25 66.05 28.06 -13.92
N TYR A 26 66.90 27.12 -14.36
CA TYR A 26 66.47 25.78 -14.81
C TYR A 26 65.97 24.89 -13.69
N VAL A 27 66.55 24.99 -12.48
CA VAL A 27 66.11 24.21 -11.31
C VAL A 27 64.74 24.69 -10.87
N LEU A 28 64.55 26.02 -10.79
CA LEU A 28 63.27 26.63 -10.47
C LEU A 28 62.18 26.25 -11.48
N LEU A 29 62.50 26.27 -12.78
CA LEU A 29 61.56 25.91 -13.84
C LEU A 29 61.09 24.45 -13.72
N ASN A 30 62.01 23.51 -13.46
CA ASN A 30 61.68 22.09 -13.29
C ASN A 30 60.79 21.85 -12.06
N MET A 31 61.03 22.57 -10.96
CA MET A 31 60.20 22.48 -9.75
C MET A 31 58.79 23.03 -10.00
N ILE A 32 58.68 24.17 -10.67
CA ILE A 32 57.39 24.74 -11.08
C ILE A 32 56.64 23.75 -11.96
N LEU A 33 57.31 23.15 -12.95
CA LEU A 33 56.70 22.16 -13.84
C LEU A 33 56.18 20.94 -13.06
N GLN A 34 56.92 20.45 -12.07
CA GLN A 34 56.49 19.33 -11.23
C GLN A 34 55.27 19.68 -10.37
N VAL A 35 55.23 20.89 -9.79
CA VAL A 35 54.07 21.37 -9.02
C VAL A 35 52.85 21.51 -9.91
N VAL A 36 52.99 22.12 -11.09
CA VAL A 36 51.89 22.27 -12.07
C VAL A 36 51.36 20.91 -12.51
N THR A 37 52.24 19.98 -12.86
CA THR A 37 51.86 18.61 -13.24
C THR A 37 51.14 17.89 -12.11
N THR A 38 51.57 18.09 -10.86
CA THR A 38 50.92 17.51 -9.69
C THR A 38 49.54 18.12 -9.46
N MET A 39 49.40 19.44 -9.65
CA MET A 39 48.12 20.14 -9.53
C MET A 39 47.13 19.67 -10.60
N ASP A 40 47.57 19.56 -11.86
CA ASP A 40 46.74 19.09 -12.96
C ASP A 40 46.18 17.68 -12.70
N ASN A 41 47.05 16.75 -12.29
CA ASN A 41 46.64 15.39 -11.92
C ASN A 41 45.60 15.36 -10.77
N ARG A 42 45.70 16.29 -9.82
CA ARG A 42 44.71 16.41 -8.73
C ARG A 42 43.41 17.00 -9.25
N MET A 43 43.48 18.01 -10.12
CA MET A 43 42.33 18.65 -10.73
C MET A 43 41.50 17.65 -11.54
N GLN A 44 42.15 16.81 -12.35
CA GLN A 44 41.48 15.72 -13.08
C GLN A 44 40.80 14.71 -12.14
N LYS A 45 41.40 14.39 -10.98
CA LYS A 45 40.77 13.51 -9.97
C LYS A 45 39.57 14.16 -9.30
N ILE A 46 39.65 15.47 -9.02
CA ILE A 46 38.54 16.24 -8.46
C ILE A 46 37.39 16.28 -9.47
N GLU A 47 37.66 16.57 -10.73
CA GLU A 47 36.67 16.60 -11.80
C GLU A 47 35.93 15.26 -11.93
N LYS A 48 36.66 14.14 -11.93
CA LYS A 48 36.06 12.80 -11.88
C LYS A 48 35.20 12.57 -10.63
N GLY A 49 35.60 13.13 -9.49
CA GLY A 49 34.82 13.09 -8.25
C GLY A 49 33.53 13.89 -8.34
N VAL A 50 33.59 15.10 -8.91
CA VAL A 50 32.43 15.98 -9.13
C VAL A 50 31.43 15.30 -10.07
N ASN A 51 31.89 14.72 -11.18
CA ASN A 51 31.01 14.01 -12.11
C ASN A 51 30.25 12.85 -11.44
N LYS A 52 30.93 12.09 -10.58
CA LYS A 52 30.27 11.02 -9.79
C LYS A 52 29.24 11.57 -8.81
N ILE A 53 29.49 12.74 -8.20
CA ILE A 53 28.53 13.40 -7.32
C ILE A 53 27.28 13.81 -8.11
N ASP A 54 27.44 14.35 -9.32
CA ASP A 54 26.32 14.70 -10.18
C ASP A 54 25.51 13.48 -10.63
N GLU A 55 26.17 12.37 -10.97
CA GLU A 55 25.50 11.09 -11.24
C GLU A 55 24.67 10.61 -10.03
N LEU A 56 25.26 10.62 -8.84
CA LEU A 56 24.57 10.25 -7.60
C LEU A 56 23.39 11.18 -7.31
N LYS A 57 23.53 12.48 -7.53
CA LYS A 57 22.44 13.46 -7.38
C LYS A 57 21.27 13.15 -8.32
N ASN A 58 21.55 12.79 -9.57
CA ASN A 58 20.53 12.41 -10.54
C ASN A 58 19.81 11.12 -10.13
N ILE A 59 20.55 10.12 -9.64
CA ILE A 59 19.98 8.87 -9.10
C ILE A 59 19.09 9.17 -7.90
N ILE A 60 19.55 9.99 -6.94
CA ILE A 60 18.78 10.38 -5.76
C ILE A 60 17.48 11.09 -6.19
N THR A 61 17.56 12.02 -7.14
CA THR A 61 16.39 12.74 -7.64
C THR A 61 15.36 11.79 -8.26
N SER A 62 15.83 10.80 -9.04
CA SER A 62 14.97 9.76 -9.62
C SER A 62 14.32 8.87 -8.55
N ILE A 63 15.07 8.48 -7.52
CA ILE A 63 14.55 7.70 -6.38
C ILE A 63 13.49 8.48 -5.62
N VAL A 64 13.72 9.76 -5.33
CA VAL A 64 12.76 10.62 -4.64
C VAL A 64 11.45 10.74 -5.43
N ALA A 65 11.52 10.93 -6.76
CA ALA A 65 10.34 10.95 -7.60
C ALA A 65 9.54 9.63 -7.53
N ARG A 66 10.24 8.49 -7.64
CA ARG A 66 9.62 7.16 -7.53
C ARG A 66 8.98 6.91 -6.17
N ILE A 67 9.60 7.38 -5.08
CA ILE A 67 9.01 7.31 -3.73
C ILE A 67 7.71 8.10 -3.69
N GLY A 68 7.69 9.32 -4.23
CA GLY A 68 6.47 10.14 -4.29
C GLY A 68 5.31 9.47 -5.06
N ASP A 69 5.61 8.77 -6.17
CA ASP A 69 4.60 8.03 -6.92
C ASP A 69 4.09 6.78 -6.16
N LEU A 70 4.98 6.10 -5.44
CA LEU A 70 4.60 4.98 -4.57
C LEU A 70 3.73 5.45 -3.40
N GLU A 71 4.04 6.58 -2.79
CA GLU A 71 3.24 7.18 -1.70
C GLU A 71 1.81 7.49 -2.15
N LYS A 72 1.64 8.07 -3.36
CA LYS A 72 0.33 8.29 -3.97
C LYS A 72 -0.41 6.98 -4.20
N THR A 73 0.26 5.98 -4.77
CA THR A 73 -0.35 4.66 -5.03
C THR A 73 -0.82 4.02 -3.72
N VAL A 74 -0.02 4.10 -2.65
CA VAL A 74 -0.40 3.59 -1.32
C VAL A 74 -1.60 4.35 -0.77
N HIS A 75 -1.67 5.66 -0.96
CA HIS A 75 -2.81 6.48 -0.54
C HIS A 75 -4.10 6.05 -1.26
N ASP A 76 -4.06 5.89 -2.58
CA ASP A 76 -5.20 5.46 -3.38
C ASP A 76 -5.70 4.06 -3.00
N ILE A 77 -4.77 3.13 -2.71
CA ILE A 77 -5.10 1.79 -2.23
C ILE A 77 -5.82 1.86 -0.88
N LYS A 78 -5.37 2.71 0.05
CA LYS A 78 -6.03 2.89 1.35
C LYS A 78 -7.45 3.39 1.20
N LEU A 79 -7.67 4.38 0.33
CA LEU A 79 -9.02 4.91 0.06
C LEU A 79 -9.95 3.83 -0.50
N LYS A 80 -9.49 3.07 -1.50
CA LYS A 80 -10.26 1.95 -2.06
C LYS A 80 -10.56 0.87 -1.03
N ASN A 81 -9.62 0.57 -0.14
CA ASN A 81 -9.84 -0.42 0.91
C ASN A 81 -10.94 0.04 1.89
N SER A 82 -10.92 1.31 2.31
CA SER A 82 -11.98 1.87 3.16
C SER A 82 -13.35 1.88 2.48
N GLU A 83 -13.41 2.14 1.16
CA GLU A 83 -14.66 2.03 0.38
C GLU A 83 -15.16 0.57 0.34
N MET A 84 -14.27 -0.39 0.12
CA MET A 84 -14.62 -1.82 0.15
C MET A 84 -15.11 -2.27 1.52
N GLU A 85 -14.48 -1.84 2.60
CA GLU A 85 -14.92 -2.11 3.97
C GLU A 85 -16.34 -1.59 4.23
N SER A 86 -16.63 -0.35 3.80
CA SER A 86 -17.97 0.24 3.91
C SER A 86 -19.01 -0.53 3.09
N ASN A 87 -18.65 -0.96 1.87
CA ASN A 87 -19.53 -1.78 1.04
C ASN A 87 -19.83 -3.15 1.67
N ILE A 88 -18.83 -3.79 2.28
CA ILE A 88 -19.02 -5.06 3.02
C ILE A 88 -19.97 -4.88 4.19
N GLU A 89 -19.82 -3.79 4.95
CA GLU A 89 -20.75 -3.45 6.04
C GLU A 89 -22.18 -3.26 5.52
N GLY A 90 -22.35 -2.53 4.42
CA GLY A 90 -23.63 -2.36 3.74
C GLY A 90 -24.26 -3.69 3.33
N ILE A 91 -23.49 -4.60 2.74
CA ILE A 91 -23.95 -5.94 2.35
C ILE A 91 -24.35 -6.76 3.59
N SER A 92 -23.58 -6.68 4.68
CA SER A 92 -23.88 -7.36 5.94
C SER A 92 -25.24 -6.93 6.48
N ASN A 93 -25.53 -5.63 6.48
CA ASN A 93 -26.80 -5.09 6.94
C ASN A 93 -27.99 -5.60 6.09
N VAL A 94 -27.82 -5.65 4.77
CA VAL A 94 -28.85 -6.23 3.87
C VAL A 94 -29.07 -7.71 4.16
N PHE A 95 -28.00 -8.47 4.43
CA PHE A 95 -28.12 -9.89 4.77
C PHE A 95 -28.91 -10.10 6.07
N ASP A 96 -28.64 -9.28 7.09
CA ASP A 96 -29.36 -9.31 8.36
C ASP A 96 -30.85 -8.98 8.19
N GLU A 97 -31.17 -7.99 7.36
CA GLU A 97 -32.55 -7.64 7.03
C GLU A 97 -33.28 -8.80 6.34
N VAL A 98 -32.67 -9.40 5.31
CA VAL A 98 -33.23 -10.56 4.61
C VAL A 98 -33.44 -11.73 5.56
N ASN A 99 -32.50 -11.98 6.47
CA ASN A 99 -32.61 -13.05 7.46
C ASN A 99 -33.78 -12.81 8.43
N ASN A 100 -34.00 -11.57 8.86
CA ASN A 100 -35.13 -11.20 9.70
C ASN A 100 -36.47 -11.38 8.96
N ILE A 101 -36.56 -10.91 7.71
CA ILE A 101 -37.74 -11.13 6.86
C ILE A 101 -38.03 -12.63 6.69
N ASN A 102 -37.01 -13.45 6.48
CA ASN A 102 -37.16 -14.90 6.35
C ASN A 102 -37.68 -15.54 7.65
N LYS A 103 -37.19 -15.11 8.83
CA LYS A 103 -37.71 -15.56 10.13
C LYS A 103 -39.19 -15.19 10.30
N GLU A 104 -39.59 -13.98 9.93
CA GLU A 104 -41.00 -13.56 9.97
C GLU A 104 -41.89 -14.41 9.06
N TYR A 105 -41.44 -14.68 7.82
CA TYR A 105 -42.20 -15.53 6.91
C TYR A 105 -42.32 -16.97 7.41
N LYS A 106 -41.25 -17.54 7.98
CA LYS A 106 -41.31 -18.86 8.63
C LYS A 106 -42.35 -18.89 9.74
N ALA A 107 -42.40 -17.85 10.59
CA ALA A 107 -43.40 -17.76 11.65
C ALA A 107 -44.83 -17.64 11.10
N LYS A 108 -45.04 -16.83 10.04
CA LYS A 108 -46.34 -16.70 9.36
C LYS A 108 -46.80 -18.03 8.76
N ILE A 109 -45.90 -18.76 8.10
CA ILE A 109 -46.18 -20.09 7.53
C ILE A 109 -46.57 -21.06 8.64
N GLN A 110 -45.82 -21.13 9.73
CA GLN A 110 -46.16 -21.99 10.87
C GLN A 110 -47.54 -21.67 11.44
N ASN A 111 -47.87 -20.39 11.62
CA ASN A 111 -49.19 -19.95 12.09
C ASN A 111 -50.31 -20.40 11.14
N LEU A 112 -50.13 -20.21 9.84
CA LEU A 112 -51.10 -20.63 8.83
C LEU A 112 -51.27 -22.16 8.81
N SER A 113 -50.18 -22.92 8.91
CA SER A 113 -50.25 -24.38 9.02
C SER A 113 -51.03 -24.83 10.27
N SER A 114 -50.81 -24.18 11.42
CA SER A 114 -51.59 -24.47 12.63
C SER A 114 -53.09 -24.18 12.45
N LYS A 115 -53.44 -23.03 11.84
CA LYS A 115 -54.84 -22.69 11.54
C LYS A 115 -55.48 -23.67 10.56
N PHE A 116 -54.74 -24.09 9.53
CA PHE A 116 -55.20 -25.07 8.57
C PHE A 116 -55.51 -26.41 9.26
N ASN A 117 -54.61 -26.91 10.11
CA ASN A 117 -54.83 -28.15 10.87
C ASN A 117 -56.04 -28.05 11.82
N GLN A 118 -56.26 -26.88 12.45
CA GLN A 118 -57.43 -26.64 13.28
C GLN A 118 -58.73 -26.71 12.47
N LEU A 119 -58.76 -26.04 11.31
CA LEU A 119 -59.90 -26.09 10.38
C LEU A 119 -60.17 -27.52 9.90
N GLU A 120 -59.13 -28.24 9.47
CA GLU A 120 -59.25 -29.62 9.02
C GLU A 120 -59.86 -30.53 10.09
N ASN A 121 -59.38 -30.42 11.34
CA ASN A 121 -59.92 -31.19 12.46
C ASN A 121 -61.35 -30.80 12.81
N SER A 122 -61.68 -29.51 12.76
CA SER A 122 -63.04 -29.00 12.98
C SER A 122 -64.01 -29.57 11.93
N THR A 123 -63.64 -29.48 10.64
CA THR A 123 -64.45 -30.01 9.54
C THR A 123 -64.61 -31.53 9.63
N LYS A 124 -63.54 -32.28 9.94
CA LYS A 124 -63.63 -33.73 10.17
C LYS A 124 -64.60 -34.08 11.32
N SER A 125 -64.55 -33.33 12.42
CA SER A 125 -65.45 -33.53 13.55
C SER A 125 -66.91 -33.25 13.17
N GLU A 126 -67.16 -32.16 12.46
CA GLU A 126 -68.49 -31.75 12.02
C GLU A 126 -69.11 -32.74 11.03
N ILE A 127 -68.34 -33.21 10.04
CA ILE A 127 -68.74 -34.30 9.15
C ILE A 127 -69.09 -35.57 9.95
N GLY A 128 -68.29 -35.91 10.96
CA GLY A 128 -68.56 -37.05 11.83
C GLY A 128 -69.89 -36.92 12.58
N LYS A 129 -70.21 -35.74 13.11
CA LYS A 129 -71.49 -35.47 13.78
C LYS A 129 -72.67 -35.60 12.82
N LEU A 130 -72.59 -34.96 11.64
CA LEU A 130 -73.64 -35.02 10.62
C LEU A 130 -73.90 -36.44 10.14
N ARG A 131 -72.86 -37.27 10.02
CA ARG A 131 -73.00 -38.68 9.65
C ARG A 131 -73.79 -39.48 10.69
N VAL A 132 -73.50 -39.28 11.97
CA VAL A 132 -74.23 -39.92 13.08
C VAL A 132 -75.69 -39.44 13.13
N GLU A 133 -75.94 -38.16 12.91
CA GLU A 133 -77.31 -37.63 12.84
C GLU A 133 -78.10 -38.23 11.67
N ASN A 134 -77.50 -38.33 10.49
CA ASN A 134 -78.14 -38.90 9.31
C ASN A 134 -78.45 -40.40 9.47
N GLU A 135 -77.58 -41.16 10.13
CA GLU A 135 -77.81 -42.57 10.48
C GLU A 135 -79.01 -42.72 11.45
N LYS A 136 -79.15 -41.82 12.43
CA LYS A 136 -80.29 -41.82 13.34
C LYS A 136 -81.61 -41.52 12.62
N THR A 137 -81.63 -40.50 11.77
CA THR A 137 -82.86 -40.12 11.03
C THR A 137 -83.26 -41.18 10.02
N SER A 138 -82.31 -41.86 9.36
CA SER A 138 -82.61 -42.95 8.43
C SER A 138 -83.12 -44.23 9.11
N SER A 139 -82.89 -44.40 10.41
CA SER A 139 -83.40 -45.54 11.20
C SER A 139 -84.78 -45.28 11.85
N ALA A 140 -85.29 -44.05 11.73
CA ALA A 140 -86.53 -43.61 12.36
C ALA A 140 -87.75 -43.60 11.40
N ASP A 141 -87.57 -43.90 10.12
CA ASP A 141 -88.66 -44.13 9.15
C ASP A 141 -88.85 -45.65 8.89
N PRO A 142 -89.96 -46.27 9.37
CA PRO A 142 -90.39 -47.63 9.01
C PRO A 142 -91.08 -47.74 7.65
#